data_AF-A0A1V2NRP9-F1
#
_entry.id   AF-A0A1V2NRP9-F1
#
_cell.length_a   1.000
_cell.length_b   1.000
_cell.length_c   1.000
_cell.angle_alpha   90.00
_cell.angle_beta   90.00
_cell.angle_gamma   90.00
#
_symmetry.space_group_name_H-M   'P 1'
#
loop_
_entity.id
_entity.type
_entity.pdbx_description
1 polymer ?
#
loop_
_entity_poly.entity_id
_entity_poly.type
_entity_poly.pdbx_seq_one_letter_code
_entity_poly.pdbx_strand_id
1 'polypeptide(L)'
;MRSPNGNYRFVVQPDGNAVVYSGNTAIWDTNTTGSGSANTLTAQSDGNVVLRTAAGVVAWQSQTYGHGTGLQLALGNDGNLVFNGSSGVALWASVNPTGYVTPGQTITAGQVVRSDYQSGFYLTMQGDGNLVLMRNQTPVWSTQTSSTVNLPHRAVLQPDGLFVVYDSANVALWHVGSWGSSPSTFSVQPDGNLVLYTTDGNHSWALAEPPPAAPTVQSIAAQLVDAKNRGNLSFTDDFLYTQQVRDVANGVASSTCTDDMQIYQIMLLLVNQYGSLRVSDLQRPCHNDFGTCSYSSHCAVPGLAIDFISVGGQPTRGNDLRSVSVLNFLDQHVSSGTRTGQGSCAGSYPGRGNWAHITQNYDDPCNHVHIDVPAGGNVHM
;
A
#
# COMPACT_ATOMS: atom_id res chain seq x y z
N MET A 1 -27.98 -14.80 22.48
CA MET A 1 -27.26 -16.07 22.77
C MET A 1 -26.00 -15.80 23.58
N ARG A 2 -25.40 -16.80 24.22
CA ARG A 2 -24.13 -16.70 24.97
C ARG A 2 -23.16 -17.81 24.54
N SER A 3 -21.86 -17.55 24.63
CA SER A 3 -20.83 -18.58 24.43
C SER A 3 -20.86 -19.64 25.54
N PRO A 4 -20.39 -20.88 25.30
CA PRO A 4 -20.34 -21.93 26.31
C PRO A 4 -19.60 -21.56 27.60
N ASN A 5 -18.54 -20.74 27.52
CA ASN A 5 -17.78 -20.22 28.66
C ASN A 5 -18.42 -18.98 29.33
N GLY A 6 -19.53 -18.47 28.78
CA GLY A 6 -20.26 -17.31 29.32
C GLY A 6 -19.63 -15.94 29.10
N ASN A 7 -18.40 -15.88 28.56
CA ASN A 7 -17.64 -14.64 28.39
C ASN A 7 -18.18 -13.73 27.27
N TYR A 8 -18.87 -14.31 26.30
CA TYR A 8 -19.38 -13.60 25.13
C TYR A 8 -20.89 -13.72 25.02
N ARG A 9 -21.52 -12.68 24.47
CA ARG A 9 -22.94 -12.70 24.12
C ARG A 9 -23.17 -12.07 22.76
N PHE A 10 -24.14 -12.59 22.03
CA PHE A 10 -24.66 -11.97 20.82
C PHE A 10 -26.11 -11.54 21.03
N VAL A 11 -26.40 -10.30 20.64
CA VAL A 11 -27.66 -9.59 20.92
C VAL A 11 -28.06 -8.78 19.69
N VAL A 12 -29.32 -8.91 19.25
CA VAL A 12 -29.95 -7.91 18.38
C VAL A 12 -30.58 -6.85 19.30
N GLN A 13 -30.10 -5.63 19.18
CA GLN A 13 -30.36 -4.54 20.10
C GLN A 13 -31.63 -3.75 19.72
N PRO A 14 -32.22 -3.01 20.67
CA PRO A 14 -33.40 -2.17 20.40
C PRO A 14 -33.18 -1.03 19.40
N ASP A 15 -31.94 -0.61 19.19
CA ASP A 15 -31.54 0.41 18.21
C ASP A 15 -31.37 -0.15 16.79
N GLY A 16 -31.58 -1.46 16.63
CA GLY A 16 -31.53 -2.18 15.36
C GLY A 16 -30.21 -2.88 15.09
N ASN A 17 -29.16 -2.66 15.88
CA ASN A 17 -27.86 -3.26 15.64
C ASN A 17 -27.77 -4.70 16.17
N ALA A 18 -27.13 -5.62 15.43
CA ALA A 18 -26.79 -6.93 15.94
C ALA A 18 -25.31 -6.97 16.35
N VAL A 19 -25.04 -7.26 17.62
CA VAL A 19 -23.74 -7.02 18.27
C VAL A 19 -23.26 -8.24 19.03
N VAL A 20 -21.98 -8.58 18.88
CA VAL A 20 -21.27 -9.50 19.76
C VAL A 20 -20.49 -8.68 20.81
N TYR A 21 -20.64 -9.07 22.07
CA TYR A 21 -19.99 -8.45 23.22
C TYR A 21 -19.01 -9.41 23.90
N SER A 22 -17.88 -8.87 24.37
CA SER A 22 -17.02 -9.45 25.40
C SER A 22 -17.20 -8.63 26.69
N GLY A 23 -17.79 -9.22 27.73
CA GLY A 23 -18.22 -8.44 28.89
C GLY A 23 -19.18 -7.31 28.46
N ASN A 24 -18.83 -6.04 28.70
CA ASN A 24 -19.63 -4.88 28.25
C ASN A 24 -19.09 -4.21 26.99
N THR A 25 -17.99 -4.72 26.43
CA THR A 25 -17.34 -4.15 25.24
C THR A 25 -17.89 -4.81 23.99
N ALA A 26 -18.40 -4.02 23.05
CA ALA A 26 -18.77 -4.50 21.73
C ALA A 26 -17.49 -4.88 20.96
N ILE A 27 -17.44 -6.11 20.42
CA ILE A 27 -16.28 -6.66 19.71
C ILE A 27 -16.55 -6.89 18.21
N TRP A 28 -17.83 -6.96 17.83
CA TRP A 28 -18.30 -6.95 16.45
C TRP A 28 -19.74 -6.47 16.42
N ASP A 29 -20.14 -5.81 15.33
CA ASP A 29 -21.53 -5.48 15.06
C ASP A 29 -21.85 -5.39 13.56
N THR A 30 -23.14 -5.41 13.24
CA THR A 30 -23.64 -5.29 11.85
C THR A 30 -23.57 -3.88 11.27
N ASN A 31 -23.21 -2.87 12.08
CA ASN A 31 -23.23 -1.45 11.72
C ASN A 31 -24.61 -0.97 11.22
N THR A 32 -25.68 -1.42 11.89
CA THR A 32 -27.07 -1.09 11.54
C THR A 32 -27.77 -0.26 12.61
N THR A 33 -27.01 0.41 13.48
CA THR A 33 -27.52 1.32 14.51
C THR A 33 -28.42 2.39 13.88
N GLY A 34 -29.61 2.58 14.45
CA GLY A 34 -30.60 3.55 13.96
C GLY A 34 -31.52 3.01 12.86
N SER A 35 -31.40 1.74 12.47
CA SER A 35 -32.31 1.10 11.50
C SER A 35 -33.71 0.80 12.07
N GLY A 36 -33.92 1.05 13.37
CA GLY A 36 -35.21 0.96 14.03
C GLY A 36 -35.25 -0.13 15.10
N SER A 37 -36.39 -0.25 15.78
CA SER A 37 -36.61 -1.28 16.79
C SER A 37 -37.26 -2.53 16.19
N ALA A 38 -37.12 -3.67 16.88
CA ALA A 38 -37.67 -4.97 16.47
C ALA A 38 -37.07 -5.55 15.17
N ASN A 39 -35.80 -5.25 14.89
CA ASN A 39 -35.08 -5.95 13.83
C ASN A 39 -34.97 -7.45 14.13
N THR A 40 -35.05 -8.26 13.09
CA THR A 40 -35.01 -9.72 13.20
C THR A 40 -33.88 -10.29 12.35
N LEU A 41 -33.04 -11.12 12.96
CA LEU A 41 -32.03 -11.88 12.24
C LEU A 41 -32.64 -13.23 11.83
N THR A 42 -32.68 -13.53 10.55
CA THR A 42 -33.34 -14.74 10.03
C THR A 42 -32.49 -15.41 8.97
N ALA A 43 -32.33 -16.73 9.09
CA ALA A 43 -31.81 -17.57 8.03
C ALA A 43 -32.90 -17.82 6.97
N GLN A 44 -32.55 -17.65 5.70
CA GLN A 44 -33.43 -17.79 4.55
C GLN A 44 -33.27 -19.17 3.88
N SER A 45 -34.22 -19.53 3.01
CA SER A 45 -34.22 -20.83 2.32
C SER A 45 -33.08 -21.00 1.31
N ASP A 46 -32.49 -19.90 0.85
CA ASP A 46 -31.34 -19.88 -0.03
C ASP A 46 -30.01 -20.03 0.70
N GLY A 47 -30.01 -20.04 2.04
CA GLY A 47 -28.80 -20.10 2.85
C GLY A 47 -28.22 -18.74 3.23
N ASN A 48 -28.90 -17.63 2.95
CA ASN A 48 -28.48 -16.31 3.43
C ASN A 48 -28.99 -16.05 4.85
N VAL A 49 -28.19 -15.41 5.70
CA VAL A 49 -28.66 -14.88 7.00
C VAL A 49 -28.79 -13.39 6.89
N VAL A 50 -29.98 -12.88 7.22
CA VAL A 50 -30.35 -11.49 6.94
C VAL A 50 -30.93 -10.85 8.18
N LEU A 51 -30.45 -9.64 8.50
CA LEU A 51 -31.06 -8.76 9.48
C LEU A 51 -32.08 -7.88 8.76
N ARG A 52 -33.35 -8.03 9.12
CA ARG A 52 -34.46 -7.24 8.55
C ARG A 52 -35.01 -6.25 9.57
N THR A 53 -35.35 -5.06 9.10
CA THR A 53 -36.10 -4.09 9.89
C THR A 53 -37.54 -4.56 10.13
N ALA A 54 -38.26 -3.90 11.05
CA ALA A 54 -39.68 -4.16 11.27
C ALA A 54 -40.55 -3.99 10.01
N ALA A 55 -40.12 -3.15 9.05
CA ALA A 55 -40.78 -2.95 7.76
C ALA A 55 -40.41 -4.02 6.70
N GLY A 56 -39.58 -5.01 7.05
CA GLY A 56 -39.14 -6.08 6.16
C GLY A 56 -37.93 -5.73 5.28
N VAL A 57 -37.37 -4.52 5.39
CA VAL A 57 -36.20 -4.08 4.62
C VAL A 57 -34.94 -4.78 5.12
N VAL A 58 -34.08 -5.21 4.22
CA VAL A 58 -32.78 -5.81 4.57
C VAL A 58 -31.81 -4.73 5.03
N ALA A 59 -31.43 -4.76 6.31
CA ALA A 59 -30.45 -3.84 6.88
C ALA A 59 -29.02 -4.40 6.79
N TRP A 60 -28.87 -5.72 6.90
CA TRP A 60 -27.59 -6.43 6.78
C TRP A 60 -27.79 -7.86 6.26
N GLN A 61 -26.78 -8.44 5.61
CA GLN A 61 -26.80 -9.84 5.16
C GLN A 61 -25.41 -10.50 5.20
N SER A 62 -25.36 -11.82 5.44
CA SER A 62 -24.14 -12.62 5.52
C SER A 62 -23.52 -12.96 4.16
N GLN A 63 -24.28 -12.80 3.07
CA GLN A 63 -23.88 -13.17 1.70
C GLN A 63 -23.61 -14.68 1.51
N THR A 64 -24.29 -15.53 2.29
CA THR A 64 -24.15 -17.00 2.21
C THR A 64 -25.23 -17.66 1.35
N TYR A 65 -25.84 -16.92 0.42
CA TYR A 65 -26.86 -17.47 -0.49
C TYR A 65 -26.27 -18.56 -1.40
N GLY A 66 -27.10 -19.51 -1.84
CA GLY A 66 -26.69 -20.66 -2.65
C GLY A 66 -26.30 -21.90 -1.86
N HIS A 67 -26.28 -21.83 -0.52
CA HIS A 67 -25.91 -22.95 0.36
C HIS A 67 -27.11 -23.70 0.96
N GLY A 68 -28.34 -23.30 0.61
CA GLY A 68 -29.58 -24.01 0.98
C GLY A 68 -29.94 -23.90 2.46
N THR A 69 -30.82 -24.77 2.93
CA THR A 69 -31.34 -24.76 4.31
C THR A 69 -30.45 -25.51 5.30
N GLY A 70 -30.59 -25.23 6.59
CA GLY A 70 -29.92 -25.99 7.67
C GLY A 70 -28.73 -25.29 8.30
N LEU A 71 -28.65 -23.96 8.18
CA LEU A 71 -27.63 -23.16 8.83
C LEU A 71 -27.71 -23.26 10.34
N GLN A 72 -26.56 -23.46 10.98
CA GLN A 72 -26.42 -23.45 12.42
C GLN A 72 -25.67 -22.19 12.85
N LEU A 73 -26.32 -21.41 13.71
CA LEU A 73 -25.67 -20.27 14.36
C LEU A 73 -24.96 -20.73 15.64
N ALA A 74 -23.65 -20.48 15.73
CA ALA A 74 -22.83 -20.81 16.89
C ALA A 74 -22.09 -19.56 17.38
N LEU A 75 -21.99 -19.39 18.71
CA LEU A 75 -21.10 -18.40 19.31
C LEU A 75 -20.02 -19.14 20.09
N GLY A 76 -18.80 -19.11 19.58
CA GLY A 76 -17.65 -19.80 20.16
C GLY A 76 -17.15 -19.16 21.46
N ASN A 77 -16.31 -19.92 22.17
CA ASN A 77 -15.61 -19.45 23.37
C ASN A 77 -14.51 -18.42 23.09
N ASP A 78 -14.24 -18.17 21.81
CA ASP A 78 -13.37 -17.16 21.23
C ASP A 78 -14.11 -15.86 20.89
N GLY A 79 -15.43 -15.79 21.13
CA GLY A 79 -16.25 -14.64 20.77
C GLY A 79 -16.60 -14.58 19.28
N ASN A 80 -16.38 -15.65 18.53
CA ASN A 80 -16.75 -15.70 17.12
C ASN A 80 -18.18 -16.23 16.92
N LEU A 81 -19.01 -15.44 16.23
CA LEU A 81 -20.33 -15.84 15.80
C LEU A 81 -20.24 -16.45 14.40
N VAL A 82 -20.55 -17.73 14.25
CA VAL A 82 -20.42 -18.48 12.99
C VAL A 82 -21.78 -18.91 12.47
N PHE A 83 -21.98 -18.80 11.17
CA PHE A 83 -23.03 -19.51 10.44
C PHE A 83 -22.43 -20.73 9.75
N ASN A 84 -22.66 -21.92 10.29
CA ASN A 84 -22.23 -23.18 9.71
C ASN A 84 -23.28 -23.73 8.75
N GLY A 85 -22.86 -24.26 7.61
CA GLY A 85 -23.70 -25.06 6.73
C GLY A 85 -24.07 -26.41 7.35
N SER A 86 -24.93 -27.17 6.66
CA SER A 86 -25.44 -28.47 7.13
C SER A 86 -24.36 -29.55 7.31
N SER A 87 -23.21 -29.41 6.65
CA SER A 87 -22.04 -30.27 6.82
C SER A 87 -21.15 -29.90 8.02
N GLY A 88 -21.49 -28.83 8.76
CA GLY A 88 -20.68 -28.29 9.85
C GLY A 88 -19.56 -27.34 9.41
N VAL A 89 -19.43 -27.06 8.11
CA VAL A 89 -18.45 -26.10 7.56
C VAL A 89 -18.93 -24.67 7.79
N ALA A 90 -18.05 -23.80 8.28
CA ALA A 90 -18.33 -22.37 8.43
C ALA A 90 -18.53 -21.70 7.06
N LEU A 91 -19.69 -21.09 6.85
CA LEU A 91 -20.02 -20.32 5.64
C LEU A 91 -19.84 -18.81 5.87
N TRP A 92 -19.92 -18.36 7.12
CA TRP A 92 -19.68 -16.98 7.53
C TRP A 92 -19.28 -16.91 8.99
N ALA A 93 -18.50 -15.90 9.38
CA ALA A 93 -18.09 -15.65 10.74
C ALA A 93 -18.06 -14.13 11.05
N SER A 94 -18.50 -13.71 12.24
CA SER A 94 -18.52 -12.30 12.68
C SER A 94 -17.13 -11.75 12.88
N VAL A 95 -16.24 -12.61 13.34
CA VAL A 95 -14.82 -12.33 13.43
C VAL A 95 -14.20 -13.27 12.42
N ASN A 96 -13.26 -12.80 11.62
CA ASN A 96 -12.35 -13.75 11.01
C ASN A 96 -11.37 -14.17 12.13
N PRO A 97 -11.63 -15.27 12.87
CA PRO A 97 -11.16 -15.46 14.26
C PRO A 97 -9.74 -15.98 14.33
N THR A 98 -9.17 -16.26 13.18
CA THR A 98 -7.93 -17.01 13.08
C THR A 98 -6.82 -16.16 12.50
N GLY A 99 -7.03 -14.86 12.31
CA GLY A 99 -6.12 -14.01 11.56
C GLY A 99 -6.03 -14.39 10.08
N TYR A 100 -6.79 -15.37 9.57
CA TYR A 100 -6.57 -15.93 8.24
C TYR A 100 -7.60 -15.44 7.22
N VAL A 101 -7.15 -14.98 6.06
CA VAL A 101 -7.97 -14.88 4.84
C VAL A 101 -7.72 -16.14 4.02
N THR A 102 -8.78 -16.81 3.59
CA THR A 102 -8.68 -18.02 2.75
C THR A 102 -8.87 -17.68 1.26
N PRO A 103 -8.43 -18.55 0.32
CA PRO A 103 -8.59 -18.29 -1.11
C PRO A 103 -10.06 -18.05 -1.49
N GLY A 104 -10.30 -17.00 -2.26
CA GLY A 104 -11.63 -16.49 -2.64
C GLY A 104 -12.25 -15.52 -1.64
N GLN A 105 -11.75 -15.47 -0.40
CA GLN A 105 -12.28 -14.58 0.62
C GLN A 105 -11.84 -13.14 0.38
N THR A 106 -12.79 -12.21 0.52
CA THR A 106 -12.59 -10.78 0.30
C THR A 106 -12.75 -10.02 1.62
N ILE A 107 -11.87 -9.04 1.86
CA ILE A 107 -11.99 -8.00 2.89
C ILE A 107 -12.49 -6.73 2.19
N THR A 108 -13.70 -6.29 2.50
CA THR A 108 -14.30 -5.05 1.97
C THR A 108 -14.16 -3.89 2.95
N ALA A 109 -14.36 -2.66 2.47
CA ALA A 109 -14.34 -1.45 3.30
C ALA A 109 -15.11 -1.63 4.63
N GLY A 110 -14.48 -1.25 5.74
CA GLY A 110 -14.96 -1.38 7.12
C GLY A 110 -14.74 -2.75 7.77
N GLN A 111 -14.35 -3.78 7.01
CA GLN A 111 -14.07 -5.11 7.56
C GLN A 111 -12.67 -5.21 8.16
N VAL A 112 -12.54 -6.07 9.17
CA VAL A 112 -11.30 -6.32 9.89
C VAL A 112 -10.98 -7.81 9.98
N VAL A 113 -9.70 -8.14 9.91
CA VAL A 113 -9.14 -9.47 10.20
C VAL A 113 -8.24 -9.33 11.42
N ARG A 114 -8.61 -9.96 12.54
CA ARG A 114 -7.89 -9.84 13.82
C ARG A 114 -6.98 -11.05 14.01
N SER A 115 -5.76 -10.84 14.52
CA SER A 115 -4.88 -11.94 14.93
C SER A 115 -5.47 -12.71 16.10
N ASP A 116 -5.80 -11.97 17.16
CA ASP A 116 -6.55 -12.38 18.35
C ASP A 116 -7.06 -11.11 19.08
N TYR A 117 -7.69 -11.28 20.26
CA TYR A 117 -8.17 -10.15 21.06
C TYR A 117 -7.15 -9.55 22.03
N GLN A 118 -6.00 -10.20 22.25
CA GLN A 118 -5.05 -9.87 23.33
C GLN A 118 -3.83 -9.11 22.81
N SER A 119 -3.33 -9.47 21.64
CA SER A 119 -2.19 -8.87 20.96
C SER A 119 -2.47 -7.45 20.45
N GLY A 120 -3.74 -7.16 20.14
CA GLY A 120 -4.19 -5.87 19.63
C GLY A 120 -3.93 -5.66 18.15
N PHE A 121 -3.42 -6.66 17.43
CA PHE A 121 -3.17 -6.59 15.99
C PHE A 121 -4.41 -6.91 15.16
N TYR A 122 -4.67 -6.10 14.14
CA TYR A 122 -5.71 -6.36 13.16
C TYR A 122 -5.45 -5.66 11.84
N LEU A 123 -5.78 -6.33 10.75
CA LEU A 123 -5.78 -5.77 9.41
C LEU A 123 -7.17 -5.19 9.12
N THR A 124 -7.26 -3.98 8.60
CA THR A 124 -8.53 -3.32 8.26
C THR A 124 -8.50 -2.80 6.85
N MET A 125 -9.57 -3.03 6.10
CA MET A 125 -9.80 -2.36 4.83
C MET A 125 -10.56 -1.07 5.12
N GLN A 126 -9.89 0.07 5.11
CA GLN A 126 -10.48 1.35 5.49
C GLN A 126 -11.41 1.89 4.38
N GLY A 127 -12.28 2.83 4.76
CA GLY A 127 -13.29 3.40 3.85
C GLY A 127 -12.70 4.28 2.74
N ASP A 128 -11.50 4.81 2.96
CA ASP A 128 -10.70 5.54 1.97
C ASP A 128 -9.99 4.61 0.96
N GLY A 129 -10.19 3.30 1.08
CA GLY A 129 -9.62 2.31 0.19
C GLY A 129 -8.23 1.81 0.60
N ASN A 130 -7.70 2.22 1.75
CA ASN A 130 -6.40 1.76 2.24
C ASN A 130 -6.53 0.48 3.07
N LEU A 131 -5.72 -0.54 2.76
CA LEU A 131 -5.55 -1.71 3.63
C LEU A 131 -4.43 -1.45 4.65
N VAL A 132 -4.76 -1.51 5.94
CA VAL A 132 -3.88 -1.06 7.04
C VAL A 132 -3.79 -2.11 8.14
N LEU A 133 -2.57 -2.46 8.55
CA LEU A 133 -2.31 -3.21 9.77
C LEU A 133 -2.25 -2.25 10.93
N MET A 134 -3.02 -2.53 11.97
CA MET A 134 -3.17 -1.71 13.16
C MET A 134 -2.74 -2.51 14.39
N ARG A 135 -2.13 -1.82 15.36
CA ARG A 135 -1.92 -2.31 16.73
C ARG A 135 -2.60 -1.37 17.71
N ASN A 136 -3.61 -1.82 18.43
CA ASN A 136 -4.36 -1.00 19.40
C ASN A 136 -4.76 0.38 18.84
N GLN A 137 -5.31 0.41 17.62
CA GLN A 137 -5.68 1.64 16.89
C GLN A 137 -4.52 2.49 16.34
N THR A 138 -3.27 2.09 16.53
CA THR A 138 -2.12 2.74 15.90
C THR A 138 -1.79 2.03 14.59
N PRO A 139 -1.74 2.73 13.44
CA PRO A 139 -1.29 2.11 12.20
C PRO A 139 0.19 1.76 12.30
N VAL A 140 0.54 0.52 11.97
CA VAL A 140 1.93 0.02 12.00
C VAL A 140 2.45 -0.31 10.60
N TRP A 141 1.55 -0.62 9.66
CA TRP A 141 1.87 -0.80 8.25
C TRP A 141 0.63 -0.53 7.37
N SER A 142 0.85 -0.15 6.11
CA SER A 142 -0.22 0.12 5.15
C SER A 142 0.22 -0.13 3.71
N THR A 143 -0.75 -0.49 2.87
CA THR A 143 -0.58 -0.62 1.41
C THR A 143 -0.45 0.70 0.66
N GLN A 144 -0.73 1.84 1.31
CA GLN A 144 -0.76 3.18 0.71
C GLN A 144 -1.71 3.30 -0.50
N THR A 145 -2.82 2.57 -0.46
CA THR A 145 -3.84 2.54 -1.54
C THR A 145 -5.02 3.48 -1.27
N SER A 146 -4.87 4.47 -0.40
CA SER A 146 -5.91 5.46 -0.13
C SER A 146 -6.24 6.29 -1.38
N SER A 147 -7.53 6.51 -1.62
CA SER A 147 -8.04 7.26 -2.78
C SER A 147 -9.38 7.93 -2.46
N THR A 148 -9.71 9.00 -3.19
CA THR A 148 -11.04 9.62 -3.19
C THR A 148 -11.90 9.20 -4.38
N VAL A 149 -11.33 8.44 -5.33
CA VAL A 149 -11.97 7.98 -6.56
C VAL A 149 -11.95 6.45 -6.65
N ASN A 150 -12.88 5.87 -7.42
CA ASN A 150 -13.03 4.41 -7.62
C ASN A 150 -13.19 3.57 -6.34
N LEU A 151 -13.84 4.13 -5.31
CA LEU A 151 -14.24 3.42 -4.10
C LEU A 151 -15.54 2.60 -4.26
N PRO A 152 -15.80 1.59 -3.41
CA PRO A 152 -14.91 1.06 -2.37
C PRO A 152 -13.86 0.11 -2.95
N HIS A 153 -12.67 0.12 -2.37
CA HIS A 153 -11.67 -0.90 -2.65
C HIS A 153 -11.97 -2.19 -1.86
N ARG A 154 -11.34 -3.29 -2.27
CA ARG A 154 -11.40 -4.58 -1.57
C ARG A 154 -10.05 -5.29 -1.63
N ALA A 155 -9.72 -6.07 -0.61
CA ALA A 155 -8.58 -6.99 -0.62
C ALA A 155 -9.08 -8.44 -0.80
N VAL A 156 -8.41 -9.26 -1.59
CA VAL A 156 -8.82 -10.66 -1.83
C VAL A 156 -7.60 -11.56 -1.94
N LEU A 157 -7.65 -12.72 -1.29
CA LEU A 157 -6.70 -13.80 -1.57
C LEU A 157 -7.20 -14.59 -2.78
N GLN A 158 -6.54 -14.45 -3.92
CA GLN A 158 -6.95 -15.10 -5.16
C GLN A 158 -6.45 -16.56 -5.22
N PRO A 159 -7.16 -17.47 -5.92
CA PRO A 159 -6.73 -18.87 -6.07
C PRO A 159 -5.39 -19.06 -6.81
N ASP A 160 -4.93 -18.03 -7.52
CA ASP A 160 -3.68 -18.02 -8.27
C ASP A 160 -2.43 -17.70 -7.42
N GLY A 161 -2.60 -17.52 -6.11
CA GLY A 161 -1.48 -17.30 -5.18
C GLY A 161 -1.20 -15.85 -4.86
N LEU A 162 -2.00 -14.90 -5.37
CA LEU A 162 -1.84 -13.49 -5.08
C LEU A 162 -2.84 -13.00 -4.03
N PHE A 163 -2.37 -12.18 -3.09
CA PHE A 163 -3.24 -11.37 -2.24
C PHE A 163 -3.24 -9.95 -2.76
N VAL A 164 -4.39 -9.46 -3.23
CA VAL A 164 -4.49 -8.26 -4.06
C VAL A 164 -5.51 -7.28 -3.51
N VAL A 165 -5.17 -5.99 -3.51
CA VAL A 165 -6.11 -4.88 -3.32
C VAL A 165 -6.57 -4.38 -4.68
N TYR A 166 -7.88 -4.40 -4.90
CA TYR A 166 -8.53 -3.89 -6.10
C TYR A 166 -9.38 -2.66 -5.81
N ASP A 167 -9.46 -1.74 -6.76
CA ASP A 167 -10.48 -0.69 -6.77
C ASP A 167 -11.86 -1.23 -7.21
N SER A 168 -12.88 -0.36 -7.21
CA SER A 168 -14.24 -0.71 -7.65
C SER A 168 -14.35 -0.99 -9.16
N ALA A 169 -13.38 -0.57 -9.97
CA ALA A 169 -13.28 -0.86 -11.40
C ALA A 169 -12.53 -2.16 -11.69
N ASN A 170 -12.11 -2.91 -10.66
CA ASN A 170 -11.27 -4.11 -10.74
C ASN A 170 -9.84 -3.85 -11.24
N VAL A 171 -9.33 -2.64 -11.06
CA VAL A 171 -7.90 -2.36 -11.25
C VAL A 171 -7.14 -2.81 -10.01
N ALA A 172 -6.10 -3.63 -10.21
CA ALA A 172 -5.21 -4.04 -9.13
C ALA A 172 -4.32 -2.86 -8.73
N LEU A 173 -4.38 -2.45 -7.47
CA LEU A 173 -3.62 -1.31 -6.94
C LEU A 173 -2.37 -1.75 -6.18
N TRP A 174 -2.42 -2.92 -5.56
CA TRP A 174 -1.31 -3.47 -4.77
C TRP A 174 -1.47 -4.99 -4.64
N HIS A 175 -0.36 -5.74 -4.60
CA HIS A 175 -0.41 -7.17 -4.32
C HIS A 175 0.85 -7.71 -3.63
N VAL A 176 0.73 -8.87 -3.02
CA VAL A 176 1.84 -9.74 -2.56
C VAL A 176 1.59 -11.18 -2.96
N GLY A 177 2.59 -12.03 -2.74
CA GLY A 177 2.56 -13.44 -3.09
C GLY A 177 3.25 -13.72 -4.42
N SER A 178 3.10 -14.95 -4.88
CA SER A 178 3.73 -15.44 -6.11
C SER A 178 2.67 -16.10 -6.99
N TRP A 179 2.60 -15.68 -8.24
CA TRP A 179 1.66 -16.24 -9.20
C TRP A 179 1.93 -17.73 -9.43
N GLY A 180 0.88 -18.54 -9.44
CA GLY A 180 0.96 -20.00 -9.55
C GLY A 180 1.41 -20.69 -8.26
N SER A 181 1.65 -19.95 -7.17
CA SER A 181 1.73 -20.57 -5.85
C SER A 181 0.33 -21.05 -5.46
N SER A 182 0.22 -22.21 -4.79
CA SER A 182 -1.05 -22.71 -4.26
C SER A 182 -1.27 -22.09 -2.88
N PRO A 183 -2.04 -21.00 -2.74
CA PRO A 183 -2.17 -20.31 -1.46
C PRO A 183 -3.04 -21.14 -0.52
N SER A 184 -2.68 -21.15 0.76
CA SER A 184 -3.52 -21.72 1.82
C SER A 184 -4.21 -20.62 2.62
N THR A 185 -3.45 -19.65 3.15
CA THR A 185 -3.99 -18.57 3.99
C THR A 185 -3.13 -17.32 3.97
N PHE A 186 -3.75 -16.14 4.05
CA PHE A 186 -3.08 -14.88 4.42
C PHE A 186 -3.33 -14.59 5.90
N SER A 187 -2.29 -14.58 6.71
CA SER A 187 -2.34 -14.58 8.18
C SER A 187 -1.97 -13.22 8.77
N VAL A 188 -2.77 -12.72 9.70
CA VAL A 188 -2.43 -11.67 10.67
C VAL A 188 -2.05 -12.37 11.97
N GLN A 189 -0.80 -12.27 12.40
CA GLN A 189 -0.28 -13.03 13.54
C GLN A 189 -0.26 -12.20 14.84
N PRO A 190 -0.33 -12.84 16.01
CA PRO A 190 -0.30 -12.14 17.32
C PRO A 190 0.99 -11.36 17.60
N ASP A 191 2.08 -11.68 16.90
CA ASP A 191 3.36 -10.98 16.96
C ASP A 191 3.42 -9.79 15.98
N GLY A 192 2.36 -9.55 15.22
CA GLY A 192 2.24 -8.47 14.25
C GLY A 192 2.63 -8.87 12.82
N ASN A 193 3.10 -10.10 12.59
CA ASN A 193 3.49 -10.52 11.25
C ASN A 193 2.27 -10.63 10.32
N LEU A 194 2.46 -10.29 9.04
CA LEU A 194 1.55 -10.66 7.96
C LEU A 194 2.21 -11.76 7.13
N VAL A 195 1.59 -12.93 6.98
CA VAL A 195 2.22 -14.06 6.29
C VAL A 195 1.27 -14.69 5.30
N LEU A 196 1.70 -14.84 4.05
CA LEU A 196 0.98 -15.60 3.04
C LEU A 196 1.54 -17.02 2.96
N TYR A 197 0.79 -17.98 3.47
CA TYR A 197 1.12 -19.39 3.44
C TYR A 197 0.66 -20.08 2.16
N THR A 198 1.39 -21.12 1.78
CA THR A 198 1.06 -22.04 0.69
C THR A 198 0.58 -23.38 1.24
N THR A 199 -0.06 -24.20 0.41
CA THR A 199 -0.67 -25.49 0.84
C THR A 199 0.34 -26.55 1.26
N ASP A 200 1.60 -26.40 0.87
CA ASP A 200 2.73 -27.25 1.28
C ASP A 200 3.32 -26.85 2.65
N GLY A 201 2.77 -25.81 3.30
CA GLY A 201 3.19 -25.32 4.62
C GLY A 201 4.33 -24.31 4.58
N ASN A 202 4.84 -23.95 3.39
CA ASN A 202 5.77 -22.83 3.22
C ASN A 202 5.04 -21.49 3.23
N HIS A 203 5.78 -20.39 3.18
CA HIS A 203 5.24 -19.06 2.94
C HIS A 203 5.77 -18.50 1.63
N SER A 204 4.90 -17.87 0.83
CA SER A 204 5.28 -17.19 -0.41
C SER A 204 5.65 -15.72 -0.17
N TRP A 205 5.23 -15.16 0.97
CA TRP A 205 5.57 -13.81 1.40
C TRP A 205 5.36 -13.65 2.91
N ALA A 206 6.15 -12.78 3.55
CA ALA A 206 5.94 -12.37 4.92
C ALA A 206 6.39 -10.92 5.16
N LEU A 207 5.66 -10.21 6.01
CA LEU A 207 6.07 -8.99 6.70
C LEU A 207 6.38 -9.36 8.14
N ALA A 208 7.63 -9.15 8.57
CA ALA A 208 8.02 -9.32 9.96
C ALA A 208 7.78 -8.03 10.76
N GLU A 209 7.25 -8.12 11.99
CA GLU A 209 7.15 -7.00 12.92
C GLU A 209 8.42 -6.85 13.82
N PRO A 210 8.88 -5.61 14.06
CA PRO A 210 8.35 -4.41 13.44
C PRO A 210 8.65 -4.45 11.94
N PRO A 211 7.70 -3.99 11.08
CA PRO A 211 8.01 -3.79 9.68
C PRO A 211 9.29 -2.95 9.65
N PRO A 212 10.21 -3.15 8.69
CA PRO A 212 11.23 -2.14 8.50
C PRO A 212 10.50 -0.80 8.41
N ALA A 213 10.88 0.15 9.28
CA ALA A 213 10.22 1.44 9.36
C ALA A 213 10.04 1.97 7.92
N ALA A 214 8.88 2.60 7.65
CA ALA A 214 8.68 3.28 6.36
C ALA A 214 9.98 4.04 6.03
N PRO A 215 10.58 3.79 4.87
CA PRO A 215 11.96 4.18 4.64
C PRO A 215 12.08 5.69 4.88
N THR A 216 12.90 6.08 5.84
CA THR A 216 13.16 7.48 6.11
C THR A 216 14.11 8.00 5.04
N VAL A 217 14.15 9.33 4.85
CA VAL A 217 15.10 9.92 3.90
C VAL A 217 16.54 9.50 4.24
N GLN A 218 16.85 9.33 5.53
CA GLN A 218 18.14 8.83 6.00
C GLN A 218 18.39 7.37 5.61
N SER A 219 17.37 6.49 5.67
CA SER A 219 17.56 5.07 5.32
C SER A 219 17.69 4.84 3.81
N ILE A 220 17.04 5.66 2.98
CA ILE A 220 17.23 5.64 1.51
C ILE A 220 18.60 6.23 1.17
N ALA A 221 18.99 7.35 1.79
CA ALA A 221 20.32 7.93 1.62
C ALA A 221 21.43 6.95 2.04
N ALA A 222 21.24 6.16 3.11
CA ALA A 222 22.18 5.11 3.51
C ALA A 222 22.35 4.02 2.43
N GLN A 223 21.26 3.62 1.76
CA GLN A 223 21.33 2.68 0.64
C GLN A 223 22.09 3.26 -0.57
N LEU A 224 21.98 4.57 -0.80
CA LEU A 224 22.75 5.27 -1.82
C LEU A 224 24.24 5.40 -1.44
N VAL A 225 24.56 5.56 -0.16
CA VAL A 225 25.94 5.44 0.35
C VAL A 225 26.50 4.04 0.05
N ASP A 226 25.73 2.99 0.29
CA ASP A 226 26.14 1.62 -0.06
C ASP A 226 26.33 1.44 -1.57
N ALA A 227 25.44 2.00 -2.39
CA ALA A 227 25.60 2.01 -3.84
C ALA A 227 26.86 2.76 -4.29
N LYS A 228 27.20 3.87 -3.63
CA LYS A 228 28.45 4.62 -3.87
C LYS A 228 29.67 3.79 -3.50
N ASN A 229 29.64 3.09 -2.37
CA ASN A 229 30.72 2.22 -1.90
C ASN A 229 30.94 1.02 -2.83
N ARG A 230 29.87 0.50 -3.45
CA ARG A 230 29.93 -0.56 -4.46
C ARG A 230 30.41 -0.08 -5.85
N GLY A 231 30.51 1.23 -6.06
CA GLY A 231 30.86 1.82 -7.35
C GLY A 231 29.69 1.97 -8.33
N ASN A 232 28.46 1.74 -7.87
CA ASN A 232 27.25 1.82 -8.68
C ASN A 232 26.70 3.24 -8.74
N LEU A 233 26.98 4.08 -7.74
CA LEU A 233 26.60 5.49 -7.74
C LEU A 233 27.85 6.36 -7.86
N SER A 234 27.80 7.43 -8.64
CA SER A 234 28.89 8.41 -8.76
C SER A 234 28.34 9.81 -9.01
N PHE A 235 29.17 10.83 -8.74
CA PHE A 235 28.80 12.23 -8.86
C PHE A 235 29.88 12.97 -9.67
N THR A 236 29.50 14.06 -10.34
CA THR A 236 30.46 14.96 -11.02
C THR A 236 31.33 15.73 -10.03
N ASP A 237 30.79 16.00 -8.85
CA ASP A 237 31.46 16.69 -7.75
C ASP A 237 31.26 15.91 -6.44
N ASP A 238 32.31 15.82 -5.62
CA ASP A 238 32.26 15.16 -4.32
C ASP A 238 31.38 15.90 -3.31
N PHE A 239 31.18 17.21 -3.48
CA PHE A 239 30.28 18.01 -2.67
C PHE A 239 28.83 17.54 -2.75
N LEU A 240 28.35 17.21 -3.97
CA LEU A 240 26.99 16.68 -4.19
C LEU A 240 26.78 15.41 -3.38
N TYR A 241 27.77 14.53 -3.36
CA TYR A 241 27.71 13.32 -2.55
C TYR A 241 27.78 13.60 -1.05
N THR A 242 28.79 14.35 -0.63
CA THR A 242 29.12 14.50 0.79
C THR A 242 28.03 15.23 1.55
N GLN A 243 27.50 16.35 1.04
CA GLN A 243 26.51 17.14 1.77
C GLN A 243 25.07 16.71 1.54
N GLN A 244 24.74 16.21 0.35
CA GLN A 244 23.35 15.95 -0.02
C GLN A 244 22.99 14.46 0.04
N VAL A 245 23.95 13.54 0.16
CA VAL A 245 23.65 12.10 0.33
C VAL A 245 24.23 11.56 1.63
N ARG A 246 25.55 11.71 1.85
CA ARG A 246 26.21 11.13 3.03
C ARG A 246 25.76 11.82 4.32
N ASP A 247 25.74 13.15 4.35
CA ASP A 247 25.35 13.89 5.55
C ASP A 247 23.85 13.72 5.86
N VAL A 248 23.00 13.51 4.84
CA VAL A 248 21.59 13.13 5.02
C VAL A 248 21.49 11.74 5.63
N ALA A 249 22.22 10.75 5.11
CA ALA A 249 22.27 9.40 5.69
C ALA A 249 22.71 9.40 7.16
N ASN A 250 23.63 10.29 7.53
CA ASN A 250 24.13 10.45 8.89
C ASN A 250 23.24 11.32 9.79
N GLY A 251 22.18 11.94 9.25
CA GLY A 251 21.30 12.84 9.99
C GLY A 251 21.95 14.17 10.40
N VAL A 252 22.99 14.61 9.69
CA VAL A 252 23.75 15.85 9.98
C VAL A 252 23.68 16.89 8.85
N ALA A 253 22.93 16.62 7.78
CA ALA A 253 22.73 17.57 6.69
C ALA A 253 22.01 18.84 7.16
N SER A 254 22.37 19.98 6.55
CA SER A 254 21.63 21.22 6.75
C SER A 254 20.25 21.14 6.08
N SER A 255 19.28 21.91 6.57
CA SER A 255 17.96 22.00 5.96
C SER A 255 17.98 22.54 4.52
N THR A 256 19.06 23.23 4.12
CA THR A 256 19.31 23.71 2.75
C THR A 256 20.06 22.71 1.87
N CYS A 257 20.37 21.52 2.38
CA CYS A 257 21.11 20.44 1.71
C CYS A 257 20.39 19.08 1.82
N THR A 258 19.08 19.10 2.03
CA THR A 258 18.28 17.88 2.11
C THR A 258 17.34 17.85 0.92
N ASP A 259 17.56 16.94 -0.02
CA ASP A 259 16.60 16.73 -1.11
C ASP A 259 15.32 16.07 -0.58
N ASP A 260 14.26 16.12 -1.37
CA ASP A 260 13.04 15.39 -1.10
C ASP A 260 13.29 13.88 -1.22
N MET A 261 12.59 13.10 -0.39
CA MET A 261 12.70 11.63 -0.38
C MET A 261 12.52 11.03 -1.78
N GLN A 262 11.65 11.63 -2.61
CA GLN A 262 11.39 11.19 -3.97
C GLN A 262 12.65 11.21 -4.85
N ILE A 263 13.55 12.17 -4.66
CA ILE A 263 14.80 12.24 -5.43
C ILE A 263 15.73 11.08 -5.07
N TYR A 264 15.86 10.77 -3.77
CA TYR A 264 16.63 9.61 -3.35
C TYR A 264 16.02 8.29 -3.83
N GLN A 265 14.68 8.19 -3.86
CA GLN A 265 13.97 7.03 -4.41
C GLN A 265 14.22 6.86 -5.90
N ILE A 266 14.16 7.95 -6.69
CA ILE A 266 14.50 7.93 -8.12
C ILE A 266 15.94 7.46 -8.32
N MET A 267 16.90 8.00 -7.56
CA MET A 267 18.30 7.57 -7.65
C MET A 267 18.44 6.07 -7.39
N LEU A 268 17.79 5.57 -6.34
CA LEU A 268 17.87 4.18 -5.94
C LEU A 268 17.20 3.24 -6.96
N LEU A 269 16.04 3.63 -7.50
CA LEU A 269 15.37 2.94 -8.61
C LEU A 269 16.27 2.82 -9.83
N LEU A 270 16.94 3.91 -10.23
CA LEU A 270 17.85 3.89 -11.38
C LEU A 270 19.08 3.03 -11.13
N VAL A 271 19.67 3.09 -9.94
CA VAL A 271 20.79 2.22 -9.54
C VAL A 271 20.37 0.75 -9.57
N ASN A 272 19.21 0.41 -9.02
CA ASN A 272 18.73 -0.97 -8.93
C ASN A 272 18.37 -1.53 -10.31
N GLN A 273 17.67 -0.73 -11.13
CA GLN A 273 17.21 -1.16 -12.46
C GLN A 273 18.35 -1.27 -13.48
N TYR A 274 19.29 -0.32 -13.46
CA TYR A 274 20.31 -0.19 -14.51
C TYR A 274 21.73 -0.51 -14.04
N GLY A 275 21.91 -0.81 -12.76
CA GLY A 275 23.20 -1.19 -12.16
C GLY A 275 24.13 -0.01 -11.86
N SER A 276 23.98 1.15 -12.50
CA SER A 276 24.76 2.35 -12.16
C SER A 276 24.09 3.67 -12.51
N LEU A 277 24.46 4.74 -11.78
CA LEU A 277 23.99 6.11 -11.96
C LEU A 277 25.15 7.10 -11.77
N ARG A 278 25.24 8.13 -12.63
CA ARG A 278 26.14 9.27 -12.46
C ARG A 278 25.36 10.57 -12.43
N VAL A 279 25.27 11.16 -11.25
CA VAL A 279 24.54 12.41 -10.97
C VAL A 279 25.43 13.61 -11.26
N SER A 280 24.87 14.64 -11.89
CA SER A 280 25.58 15.88 -12.22
C SER A 280 25.11 17.09 -11.43
N ASP A 281 23.86 17.08 -10.95
CA ASP A 281 23.31 18.19 -10.18
C ASP A 281 22.16 17.71 -9.26
N LEU A 282 22.04 18.39 -8.13
CA LEU A 282 21.00 18.22 -7.10
C LEU A 282 20.63 19.63 -6.59
N GLN A 283 20.44 19.86 -5.30
CA GLN A 283 20.09 21.16 -4.77
C GLN A 283 21.27 22.16 -4.76
N ARG A 284 21.27 23.13 -5.68
CA ARG A 284 22.31 24.18 -5.79
C ARG A 284 22.45 25.12 -4.58
N PRO A 285 21.37 25.52 -3.89
CA PRO A 285 21.46 26.27 -2.63
C PRO A 285 22.36 25.63 -1.56
N CYS A 286 22.59 24.31 -1.62
CA CYS A 286 23.50 23.64 -0.72
C CYS A 286 24.96 24.13 -0.85
N HIS A 287 25.42 24.46 -2.07
CA HIS A 287 26.80 24.89 -2.35
C HIS A 287 26.98 26.42 -2.45
N ASN A 288 25.97 27.22 -2.07
CA ASN A 288 25.95 28.67 -2.32
C ASN A 288 26.09 29.07 -3.81
N ASP A 289 25.74 28.17 -4.73
CA ASP A 289 25.77 28.47 -6.17
C ASP A 289 24.44 29.12 -6.60
N PHE A 290 24.35 30.44 -6.39
CA PHE A 290 23.15 31.23 -6.67
C PHE A 290 23.14 31.89 -8.07
N GLY A 291 24.17 31.65 -8.90
CA GLY A 291 24.50 32.51 -10.03
C GLY A 291 23.46 32.57 -11.17
N THR A 292 22.74 31.48 -11.46
CA THR A 292 21.77 31.39 -12.58
C THR A 292 20.42 30.81 -12.14
N CYS A 293 19.97 31.16 -10.94
CA CYS A 293 18.87 30.47 -10.25
C CYS A 293 17.42 30.85 -10.66
N SER A 294 17.18 31.79 -11.57
CA SER A 294 15.81 32.29 -11.82
C SER A 294 14.87 31.31 -12.52
N TYR A 295 15.39 30.26 -13.17
CA TYR A 295 14.59 29.33 -14.00
C TYR A 295 14.87 27.84 -13.73
N SER A 296 15.90 27.50 -12.94
CA SER A 296 16.25 26.10 -12.68
C SER A 296 15.45 25.55 -11.51
N SER A 297 14.81 24.40 -11.68
CA SER A 297 14.13 23.67 -10.59
C SER A 297 15.08 23.36 -9.43
N HIS A 298 16.38 23.21 -9.69
CA HIS A 298 17.44 23.01 -8.69
C HIS A 298 17.65 24.21 -7.74
N CYS A 299 17.10 25.39 -8.07
CA CYS A 299 17.09 26.57 -7.20
C CYS A 299 15.68 27.06 -6.84
N ALA A 300 14.74 27.04 -7.79
CA ALA A 300 13.42 27.66 -7.65
C ALA A 300 12.50 26.87 -6.72
N VAL A 301 12.62 25.53 -6.74
CA VAL A 301 11.97 24.63 -5.78
C VAL A 301 13.00 23.59 -5.36
N PRO A 302 13.98 24.01 -4.54
CA PRO A 302 15.18 23.24 -4.30
C PRO A 302 14.85 21.93 -3.57
N GLY A 303 15.50 20.85 -3.98
CA GLY A 303 15.35 19.52 -3.39
C GLY A 303 14.38 18.60 -4.14
N LEU A 304 13.70 19.11 -5.17
CA LEU A 304 12.76 18.33 -5.99
C LEU A 304 13.30 18.02 -7.39
N ALA A 305 14.60 18.18 -7.64
CA ALA A 305 15.17 18.03 -8.96
C ALA A 305 16.50 17.25 -8.96
N ILE A 306 16.75 16.50 -10.02
CA ILE A 306 17.97 15.74 -10.25
C ILE A 306 18.41 15.83 -11.71
N ASP A 307 19.69 16.13 -11.91
CA ASP A 307 20.37 15.96 -13.18
C ASP A 307 21.30 14.76 -13.12
N PHE A 308 21.28 13.95 -14.18
CA PHE A 308 22.22 12.86 -14.35
C PHE A 308 22.69 12.71 -15.79
N ILE A 309 23.95 12.30 -15.92
CA ILE A 309 24.68 12.26 -17.20
C ILE A 309 25.02 10.84 -17.65
N SER A 310 24.75 9.82 -16.84
CA SER A 310 24.92 8.42 -17.23
C SER A 310 24.05 7.48 -16.38
N VAL A 311 23.48 6.47 -17.01
CA VAL A 311 22.73 5.37 -16.38
C VAL A 311 23.14 4.04 -17.01
N GLY A 312 23.48 3.04 -16.19
CA GLY A 312 23.96 1.75 -16.67
C GLY A 312 25.27 1.83 -17.47
N GLY A 313 26.16 2.74 -17.08
CA GLY A 313 27.42 3.03 -17.78
C GLY A 313 27.24 3.69 -19.16
N GLN A 314 26.02 4.03 -19.56
CA GLN A 314 25.72 4.69 -20.83
C GLN A 314 25.39 6.17 -20.61
N PRO A 315 25.99 7.10 -21.37
CA PRO A 315 25.68 8.52 -21.28
C PRO A 315 24.20 8.82 -21.52
N THR A 316 23.69 9.86 -20.85
CA THR A 316 22.33 10.39 -21.03
C THR A 316 22.40 11.86 -21.42
N ARG A 317 21.85 12.22 -22.57
CA ARG A 317 21.91 13.57 -23.18
C ARG A 317 20.52 14.20 -23.37
N GLY A 318 19.45 13.48 -23.01
CA GLY A 318 18.07 13.95 -23.12
C GLY A 318 17.35 13.55 -24.40
N ASN A 319 18.11 13.26 -25.45
CA ASN A 319 17.62 12.85 -26.77
C ASN A 319 18.36 11.62 -27.31
N ASP A 320 18.73 10.68 -26.46
CA ASP A 320 19.26 9.40 -26.89
C ASP A 320 18.39 8.24 -26.38
N LEU A 321 18.61 7.05 -26.92
CA LEU A 321 17.83 5.87 -26.56
C LEU A 321 17.93 5.51 -25.07
N ARG A 322 19.06 5.81 -24.43
CA ARG A 322 19.21 5.58 -22.98
C ARG A 322 18.34 6.56 -22.21
N SER A 323 18.36 7.84 -22.56
CA SER A 323 17.46 8.84 -21.97
C SER A 323 15.99 8.45 -22.13
N VAL A 324 15.54 8.03 -23.31
CA VAL A 324 14.15 7.60 -23.53
C VAL A 324 13.80 6.35 -22.72
N SER A 325 14.69 5.34 -22.68
CA SER A 325 14.50 4.14 -21.86
C SER A 325 14.34 4.48 -20.38
N VAL A 326 15.15 5.39 -19.86
CA VAL A 326 15.09 5.83 -18.46
C VAL A 326 13.79 6.57 -18.18
N LEU A 327 13.39 7.51 -19.04
CA LEU A 327 12.15 8.28 -18.86
C LEU A 327 10.90 7.38 -18.93
N ASN A 328 10.87 6.39 -19.84
CA ASN A 328 9.78 5.42 -19.90
C ASN A 328 9.67 4.56 -18.64
N PHE A 329 10.81 4.19 -18.05
CA PHE A 329 10.84 3.47 -16.78
C PHE A 329 10.36 4.35 -15.63
N LEU A 330 10.87 5.57 -15.53
CA LEU A 330 10.49 6.50 -14.46
C LEU A 330 9.01 6.88 -14.53
N ASP A 331 8.43 7.04 -15.73
CA ASP A 331 7.00 7.32 -15.91
C ASP A 331 6.08 6.28 -15.27
N GLN A 332 6.55 5.06 -15.03
CA GLN A 332 5.77 4.00 -14.36
C GLN A 332 5.82 4.09 -12.82
N HIS A 333 6.73 4.90 -12.28
CA HIS A 333 7.04 4.94 -10.85
C HIS A 333 6.81 6.32 -10.22
N VAL A 334 6.89 7.40 -11.00
CA VAL A 334 6.73 8.78 -10.52
C VAL A 334 5.27 9.23 -10.56
N SER A 335 4.94 10.23 -9.74
CA SER A 335 3.60 10.83 -9.70
C SER A 335 3.28 11.70 -10.90
N SER A 336 1.99 11.83 -11.23
CA SER A 336 1.54 12.75 -12.27
C SER A 336 1.90 14.20 -11.90
N GLY A 337 2.43 14.94 -12.87
CA GLY A 337 2.97 16.28 -12.65
C GLY A 337 4.50 16.34 -12.64
N THR A 338 5.20 15.19 -12.69
CA THR A 338 6.64 15.15 -12.92
C THR A 338 7.00 15.79 -14.27
N ARG A 339 8.16 16.43 -14.32
CA ARG A 339 8.65 17.17 -15.50
C ARG A 339 10.06 16.73 -15.86
N THR A 340 10.42 16.96 -17.12
CA THR A 340 11.77 16.72 -17.65
C THR A 340 12.23 17.91 -18.49
N GLY A 341 13.54 18.17 -18.51
CA GLY A 341 14.10 19.39 -19.09
C GLY A 341 14.50 19.32 -20.56
N GLN A 342 14.53 18.16 -21.22
CA GLN A 342 15.24 18.09 -22.51
C GLN A 342 14.38 18.41 -23.76
N GLY A 343 13.40 19.29 -23.64
CA GLY A 343 12.34 19.58 -24.61
C GLY A 343 12.84 20.04 -25.98
N SER A 344 13.86 20.90 -25.99
CA SER A 344 14.49 21.44 -27.21
C SER A 344 15.50 20.51 -27.88
N CYS A 345 15.82 19.37 -27.27
CA CYS A 345 16.82 18.46 -27.82
C CYS A 345 16.32 17.80 -29.11
N ALA A 346 16.87 18.24 -30.24
CA ALA A 346 16.48 17.83 -31.57
C ALA A 346 16.50 16.30 -31.73
N GLY A 347 15.44 15.75 -32.32
CA GLY A 347 15.25 14.32 -32.57
C GLY A 347 13.96 13.79 -31.92
N SER A 348 12.94 13.55 -32.74
CA SER A 348 11.75 12.80 -32.33
C SER A 348 12.12 11.32 -32.17
N TYR A 349 12.64 10.94 -31.01
CA TYR A 349 12.84 9.52 -30.73
C TYR A 349 11.48 8.85 -30.53
N PRO A 350 11.21 7.72 -31.19
CA PRO A 350 9.96 6.98 -31.01
C PRO A 350 9.75 6.66 -29.52
N GLY A 351 8.59 7.03 -28.98
CA GLY A 351 8.23 6.81 -27.57
C GLY A 351 8.51 7.98 -26.62
N ARG A 352 9.11 9.08 -27.09
CA ARG A 352 9.26 10.29 -26.29
C ARG A 352 7.94 11.09 -26.25
N GLY A 353 7.46 11.42 -25.04
CA GLY A 353 6.35 12.38 -24.85
C GLY A 353 4.93 11.80 -24.83
N ASN A 354 4.75 10.47 -24.82
CA ASN A 354 3.46 9.84 -24.53
C ASN A 354 3.51 9.15 -23.16
N TRP A 355 3.63 9.98 -22.12
CA TRP A 355 3.83 9.57 -20.74
C TRP A 355 2.58 9.90 -19.91
N ALA A 356 2.27 9.05 -18.94
CA ALA A 356 1.09 9.22 -18.09
C ALA A 356 1.35 10.19 -16.93
N HIS A 357 2.59 10.22 -16.42
CA HIS A 357 2.97 10.92 -15.21
C HIS A 357 4.02 12.01 -15.44
N ILE A 358 4.90 11.84 -16.44
CA ILE A 358 5.81 12.89 -16.92
C ILE A 358 5.04 13.80 -17.89
N THR A 359 4.43 14.84 -17.36
CA THR A 359 3.40 15.64 -18.06
C THR A 359 3.92 16.89 -18.75
N GLN A 360 5.13 17.35 -18.40
CA GLN A 360 5.75 18.51 -19.02
C GLN A 360 7.19 18.22 -19.45
N ASN A 361 7.50 18.72 -20.63
CA ASN A 361 8.86 18.76 -21.17
C ASN A 361 9.17 20.21 -21.52
N TYR A 362 10.12 20.84 -20.82
CA TYR A 362 10.54 22.22 -21.06
C TYR A 362 11.94 22.25 -21.68
N ASP A 363 12.52 23.42 -21.97
CA ASP A 363 13.83 23.51 -22.62
C ASP A 363 15.00 23.51 -21.63
N ASP A 364 16.02 22.68 -21.88
CA ASP A 364 17.23 22.49 -21.07
C ASP A 364 18.35 21.90 -21.96
N PRO A 365 19.63 22.27 -21.74
CA PRO A 365 20.78 21.66 -22.38
C PRO A 365 20.75 20.13 -22.61
N CYS A 366 21.10 19.74 -23.83
CA CYS A 366 21.12 18.34 -24.30
C CYS A 366 22.41 17.60 -23.93
N ASN A 367 22.81 17.69 -22.67
CA ASN A 367 24.03 17.06 -22.15
C ASN A 367 23.80 16.24 -20.87
N HIS A 368 22.57 16.22 -20.35
CA HIS A 368 22.13 15.44 -19.19
C HIS A 368 20.65 15.04 -19.37
N VAL A 369 20.10 14.32 -18.40
CA VAL A 369 18.65 14.20 -18.20
C VAL A 369 18.30 14.91 -16.90
N HIS A 370 17.32 15.80 -16.98
CA HIS A 370 16.74 16.54 -15.86
C HIS A 370 15.40 15.88 -15.53
N ILE A 371 15.15 15.64 -14.25
CA ILE A 371 13.84 15.30 -13.71
C ILE A 371 13.53 16.20 -12.52
N ASP A 372 12.34 16.78 -12.48
CA ASP A 372 11.78 17.34 -11.25
C ASP A 372 10.37 16.83 -10.96
N VAL A 373 10.06 16.73 -9.66
CA VAL A 373 8.85 16.09 -9.15
C VAL A 373 7.95 17.10 -8.42
N PRO A 374 6.61 16.88 -8.41
CA PRO A 374 5.71 17.71 -7.62
C PRO A 374 5.96 17.51 -6.11
N ALA A 375 5.83 18.60 -5.35
CA ALA A 375 5.91 18.54 -3.89
C ALA A 375 4.80 17.65 -3.32
N GLY A 376 5.16 16.72 -2.43
CA GLY A 376 4.22 15.77 -1.83
C GLY A 376 3.72 14.67 -2.78
N GLY A 377 4.37 14.50 -3.94
CA GLY A 377 4.19 13.32 -4.79
C GLY A 377 4.75 12.05 -4.13
N ASN A 378 4.40 10.91 -4.72
CA ASN A 378 4.93 9.59 -4.34
C ASN A 378 5.78 9.01 -5.48
N VAL A 379 6.81 8.25 -5.09
CA VAL A 379 7.55 7.36 -5.99
C VAL A 379 7.28 5.92 -5.55
N HIS A 380 6.71 5.12 -6.44
CA HIS A 380 6.50 3.70 -6.21
C HIS A 380 7.84 2.98 -6.38
N MET A 381 8.30 2.30 -5.32
CA MET A 381 9.58 1.58 -5.30
C MET A 381 9.42 0.11 -5.68
#